data_AF-A0A3E2JT06-F1
#
_entry.id   AF-A0A3E2JT06-F1
#
_cell.length_a   1.000
_cell.length_b   1.000
_cell.length_c   1.000
_cell.angle_alpha   90.00
_cell.angle_beta   90.00
_cell.angle_gamma   90.00
#
_symmetry.space_group_name_H-M   'P 1'
#
loop_
_entity.id
_entity.type
_entity.pdbx_description
1 polymer ?
#
loop_
_entity_poly.entity_id
_entity_poly.type
_entity_poly.pdbx_seq_one_letter_code
_entity_poly.pdbx_strand_id
1 'polypeptide(L)'
;MEYLSLRRCQRPIKHVILNFFALLANNITELGLNITRHNLFTDDAFFYRKDLHMNLALQKLIKLGQTNEEITNDMTEEEMAEYLLVIVRGIVLDWCVNNGDQNLAEMMDKFMKRVLLSVCA
;
A
#
# COMPACT_ATOMS: atom_id res chain seq x y z
N MET A 1 15.42 -0.68 40.45
CA MET A 1 15.83 -1.38 39.21
C MET A 1 14.61 -2.11 38.67
N GLU A 2 13.78 -1.44 37.86
CA GLU A 2 12.64 -2.10 37.19
C GLU A 2 12.23 -1.25 35.98
N TYR A 3 13.04 -1.29 34.92
CA TYR A 3 12.76 -0.62 33.64
C TYR A 3 13.16 -1.51 32.46
N LEU A 4 12.78 -2.79 32.46
CA LEU A 4 13.04 -3.67 31.31
C LEU A 4 11.97 -4.76 31.15
N SER A 5 10.72 -4.40 30.82
CA SER A 5 9.81 -5.34 30.11
C SER A 5 8.49 -4.69 29.71
N LEU A 6 8.52 -3.69 28.85
CA LEU A 6 7.41 -3.43 27.93
C LEU A 6 7.96 -3.47 26.52
N ARG A 7 8.35 -4.67 26.07
CA ARG A 7 8.42 -4.93 24.63
C ARG A 7 6.99 -4.79 24.11
N ARG A 8 6.63 -3.59 23.61
CA ARG A 8 5.52 -3.47 22.67
C ARG A 8 5.81 -4.50 21.59
N CYS A 9 4.88 -5.44 21.38
CA CYS A 9 4.96 -6.38 20.28
C CYS A 9 4.77 -5.58 18.99
N GLN A 10 5.83 -4.91 18.55
CA GLN A 10 5.83 -4.05 17.39
C GLN A 10 5.76 -5.00 16.18
N ARG A 11 4.60 -5.03 15.53
CA ARG A 11 4.46 -5.82 14.29
C ARG A 11 5.48 -5.26 13.30
N PRO A 12 6.22 -6.12 12.56
CA PRO A 12 7.15 -5.65 11.53
C PRO A 12 6.44 -4.72 10.56
N ILE A 13 7.11 -3.67 10.10
CA ILE A 13 6.53 -2.64 9.24
C ILE A 13 5.91 -3.25 7.98
N LYS A 14 6.53 -4.32 7.47
CA LYS A 14 6.01 -5.13 6.36
C LYS A 14 4.56 -5.58 6.58
N HIS A 15 4.23 -6.10 7.77
CA HIS A 15 2.87 -6.51 8.10
C HIS A 15 1.90 -5.32 8.16
N VAL A 16 2.38 -4.16 8.63
CA VAL A 16 1.56 -2.94 8.68
C VAL A 16 1.24 -2.44 7.28
N ILE A 17 2.24 -2.43 6.39
CA ILE A 17 2.08 -2.03 4.98
C ILE A 17 1.17 -3.03 4.23
N LEU A 18 1.33 -4.34 4.44
CA LEU A 18 0.42 -5.33 3.86
C LEU A 18 -1.04 -5.11 4.29
N ASN A 19 -1.27 -4.83 5.58
CA ASN A 19 -2.61 -4.53 6.07
C ASN A 19 -3.16 -3.22 5.49
N PHE A 20 -2.31 -2.19 5.31
CA PHE A 20 -2.70 -0.95 4.65
C PHE A 20 -3.25 -1.21 3.24
N PHE A 21 -2.55 -2.00 2.43
CA PHE A 21 -3.00 -2.31 1.07
C PHE A 21 -4.19 -3.28 1.02
N ALA A 22 -4.31 -4.20 1.98
CA ALA A 22 -5.50 -5.04 2.11
C ALA A 22 -6.76 -4.20 2.38
N LEU A 23 -6.68 -3.22 3.29
CA LEU A 23 -7.77 -2.28 3.55
C LEU A 23 -8.11 -1.45 2.31
N LEU A 24 -7.08 -0.97 1.60
CA LEU A 24 -7.29 -0.24 0.35
C LEU A 24 -8.03 -1.09 -0.69
N ALA A 25 -7.61 -2.34 -0.90
CA ALA A 25 -8.25 -3.26 -1.83
C ALA A 25 -9.72 -3.54 -1.47
N ASN A 26 -10.02 -3.71 -0.18
CA ASN A 26 -11.39 -3.88 0.30
C ASN A 26 -12.23 -2.63 0.02
N ASN A 27 -11.72 -1.43 0.33
CA ASN A 27 -12.42 -0.17 0.06
C ASN A 27 -12.71 0.02 -1.44
N ILE A 28 -11.75 -0.32 -2.31
CA ILE A 28 -11.94 -0.24 -3.77
C ILE A 28 -12.99 -1.27 -4.23
N THR A 29 -12.96 -2.48 -3.67
CA THR A 29 -13.95 -3.53 -3.99
C THR A 29 -15.35 -3.10 -3.57
N GLU A 30 -15.50 -2.53 -2.37
CA GLU A 30 -16.77 -2.02 -1.83
C GLU A 30 -17.32 -0.84 -2.64
N LEU A 31 -16.44 0.04 -3.13
CA LEU A 31 -16.84 1.12 -4.03
C LEU A 31 -17.41 0.58 -5.36
N GLY A 32 -16.88 -0.55 -5.81
CA GLY A 32 -17.38 -1.28 -6.96
C GLY A 32 -16.68 -0.94 -8.28
N LEU A 33 -16.80 -1.87 -9.21
CA LEU A 33 -16.06 -1.90 -10.48
C LEU A 33 -16.31 -0.68 -11.37
N ASN A 34 -17.56 -0.27 -11.54
CA ASN A 34 -17.90 0.82 -12.47
C ASN A 34 -17.37 2.18 -11.98
N ILE A 35 -17.48 2.44 -10.68
CA ILE A 35 -16.96 3.67 -10.07
C ILE A 35 -15.42 3.66 -10.12
N THR A 36 -14.80 2.52 -9.80
CA THR A 36 -13.34 2.37 -9.86
C THR A 36 -12.79 2.59 -11.27
N ARG A 37 -13.42 2.01 -12.30
CA ARG A 37 -13.07 2.26 -13.70
C ARG A 37 -13.18 3.74 -14.05
N HIS A 38 -14.30 4.36 -13.72
CA HIS A 38 -14.51 5.78 -13.98
C HIS A 38 -13.38 6.62 -13.36
N ASN A 39 -13.07 6.39 -12.08
CA ASN A 39 -12.00 7.09 -11.37
C ASN A 39 -10.60 6.86 -11.94
N LEU A 40 -10.32 5.72 -12.59
CA LEU A 40 -9.04 5.47 -13.22
C LEU A 40 -8.87 6.21 -14.55
N PHE A 41 -9.96 6.46 -15.27
CA PHE A 41 -9.94 7.01 -16.62
C PHE A 41 -10.43 8.47 -16.71
N THR A 42 -10.78 9.09 -15.59
CA THR A 42 -11.10 10.52 -15.53
C THR A 42 -10.06 11.30 -14.74
N ASP A 43 -9.98 12.60 -15.04
CA ASP A 43 -9.10 13.56 -14.35
C ASP A 43 -9.43 13.72 -12.86
N ASP A 44 -10.54 13.14 -12.38
CA ASP A 44 -10.99 13.22 -11.00
C ASP A 44 -10.30 12.23 -10.05
N ALA A 45 -9.49 11.29 -10.57
CA ALA A 45 -8.71 10.23 -9.91
C ALA A 45 -8.60 10.30 -8.38
N PHE A 46 -9.73 10.13 -7.69
CA PHE A 46 -9.90 10.52 -6.29
C PHE A 46 -9.08 9.65 -5.33
N PHE A 47 -8.68 8.46 -5.77
CA PHE A 47 -7.86 7.54 -4.98
C PHE A 47 -6.35 7.75 -5.16
N TYR A 48 -5.94 8.51 -6.17
CA TYR A 48 -4.55 8.53 -6.64
C TYR A 48 -3.89 9.90 -6.60
N ARG A 49 -4.59 10.93 -6.11
CA ARG A 49 -3.99 12.26 -5.95
C ARG A 49 -2.92 12.24 -4.85
N LYS A 50 -1.82 12.95 -5.10
CA LYS A 50 -0.66 12.97 -4.20
C LYS A 50 -0.95 13.62 -2.83
N ASP A 51 -1.95 14.50 -2.78
CA ASP A 51 -2.39 15.27 -1.61
C ASP A 51 -3.35 14.51 -0.68
N LEU A 52 -3.76 13.29 -1.05
CA LEU A 52 -4.60 12.46 -0.19
C LEU A 52 -3.87 12.07 1.09
N HIS A 53 -4.59 12.15 2.21
CA HIS A 53 -4.11 11.71 3.52
C HIS A 53 -3.55 10.27 3.52
N MET A 54 -4.02 9.39 2.62
CA MET A 54 -3.50 8.04 2.47
C MET A 54 -2.04 8.00 1.99
N ASN A 55 -1.63 8.89 1.08
CA ASN A 55 -0.24 8.95 0.62
C ASN A 55 0.68 9.40 1.76
N LEU A 56 0.29 10.46 2.47
CA LEU A 56 1.03 10.94 3.65
C LEU A 56 1.10 9.88 4.76
N ALA A 57 0.05 9.08 4.94
CA ALA A 57 0.07 7.97 5.89
C ALA A 57 1.07 6.88 5.47
N LEU A 58 1.08 6.50 4.19
CA LEU A 58 2.02 5.53 3.65
C LEU A 58 3.47 6.02 3.76
N GLN A 59 3.76 7.27 3.42
CA GLN A 59 5.09 7.89 3.57
C GLN A 59 5.58 7.82 5.03
N LYS A 60 4.70 8.10 6.01
CA LYS A 60 5.05 7.97 7.43
C LYS A 60 5.39 6.53 7.84
N LEU A 61 4.66 5.54 7.30
CA LEU A 61 4.96 4.13 7.54
C LEU A 61 6.31 3.74 6.92
N ILE A 62 6.58 4.17 5.70
CA ILE A 62 7.84 3.92 5.02
C ILE A 62 9.01 4.55 5.80
N LYS A 63 8.89 5.83 6.16
CA LYS A 63 9.89 6.54 6.96
C LYS A 63 10.20 5.82 8.29
N LEU A 64 9.18 5.28 8.94
CA LEU A 64 9.35 4.50 10.17
C LEU A 64 10.12 3.20 9.89
N GLY A 65 9.76 2.46 8.83
CA GLY A 65 10.48 1.25 8.43
C GLY A 65 11.93 1.52 8.06
N GLN A 66 12.18 2.61 7.35
CA GLN A 66 13.51 3.10 6.98
C GLN A 66 14.36 3.47 8.19
N THR A 67 13.77 4.16 9.16
CA THR A 67 14.43 4.52 10.44
C THR A 67 14.80 3.28 11.27
N ASN A 68 13.99 2.22 11.15
CA ASN A 68 14.22 0.95 11.84
C ASN A 68 15.04 -0.06 11.02
N GLU A 69 15.56 0.32 9.85
CA GLU A 69 16.29 -0.56 8.93
C GLU A 69 15.46 -1.77 8.44
N GLU A 70 14.12 -1.71 8.52
CA GLU A 70 13.20 -2.73 8.01
C GLU A 70 12.85 -2.54 6.53
N ILE A 71 13.12 -1.35 5.99
CA ILE A 71 12.95 -0.96 4.58
C ILE A 71 14.24 -0.28 4.12
N THR A 72 14.64 -0.55 2.88
CA THR A 72 15.80 0.08 2.24
C THR A 72 15.70 1.62 2.20
N ASN A 73 16.86 2.27 2.23
CA ASN A 73 17.03 3.72 2.15
C ASN A 73 17.59 4.18 0.79
N ASP A 74 17.48 3.35 -0.25
CA ASP A 74 17.90 3.68 -1.63
C ASP A 74 16.94 4.66 -2.34
N MET A 75 15.73 4.82 -1.82
CA MET A 75 14.73 5.82 -2.20
C MET A 75 14.28 6.60 -0.98
N THR A 76 13.88 7.86 -1.18
CA THR A 76 13.20 8.64 -0.15
C THR A 76 11.83 8.02 0.20
N GLU A 77 11.25 8.39 1.34
CA GLU A 77 9.93 7.89 1.74
C GLU A 77 8.82 8.25 0.73
N GLU A 78 8.96 9.39 0.05
CA GLU A 78 8.05 9.85 -1.00
C GLU A 78 8.20 9.02 -2.27
N GLU A 79 9.43 8.82 -2.75
CA GLU A 79 9.71 8.01 -3.94
C GLU A 79 9.26 6.56 -3.75
N MET A 80 9.53 5.98 -2.58
CA MET A 80 9.08 4.63 -2.24
C MET A 80 7.54 4.56 -2.18
N ALA A 81 6.87 5.57 -1.61
CA ALA A 81 5.40 5.61 -1.60
C ALA A 81 4.83 5.65 -3.02
N GLU A 82 5.39 6.51 -3.89
CA GLU A 82 4.99 6.57 -5.30
C GLU A 82 5.25 5.25 -6.02
N TYR A 83 6.41 4.62 -5.79
CA TYR A 83 6.75 3.32 -6.34
C TYR A 83 5.72 2.25 -5.99
N LEU A 84 5.32 2.15 -4.72
CA LEU A 84 4.27 1.21 -4.30
C LEU A 84 2.90 1.56 -4.90
N LEU A 85 2.54 2.85 -4.97
CA LEU A 85 1.26 3.30 -5.52
C LEU A 85 1.15 3.06 -7.04
N VAL A 86 2.24 3.15 -7.79
CA VAL A 86 2.27 2.79 -9.22
C VAL A 86 1.89 1.31 -9.40
N ILE A 87 2.40 0.44 -8.54
CA ILE A 87 2.09 -1.00 -8.59
C ILE A 87 0.63 -1.26 -8.23
N VAL A 88 0.12 -0.60 -7.18
CA VAL A 88 -1.29 -0.65 -6.79
C VAL A 88 -2.20 -0.22 -7.94
N ARG A 89 -1.89 0.89 -8.61
CA ARG A 89 -2.63 1.36 -9.79
C ARG A 89 -2.66 0.31 -10.90
N GLY A 90 -1.53 -0.36 -11.14
CA GLY A 90 -1.43 -1.48 -12.09
C GLY A 90 -2.33 -2.67 -11.74
N ILE A 91 -2.37 -3.06 -10.46
CA ILE A 91 -3.23 -4.14 -9.97
C ILE A 91 -4.71 -3.79 -10.14
N VAL A 92 -5.11 -2.58 -9.75
CA VAL A 92 -6.51 -2.12 -9.85
C VAL A 92 -6.94 -1.98 -11.31
N LEU A 93 -6.05 -1.50 -12.18
CA LEU A 93 -6.28 -1.45 -13.61
C LEU A 93 -6.50 -2.85 -14.19
N ASP A 94 -5.63 -3.82 -13.87
CA ASP A 94 -5.77 -5.20 -14.32
C ASP A 94 -7.09 -5.82 -13.84
N TRP A 95 -7.44 -5.63 -12.57
CA TRP A 95 -8.74 -6.05 -12.03
C TRP A 95 -9.91 -5.42 -12.80
N CYS A 96 -9.80 -4.12 -13.12
CA CYS A 96 -10.80 -3.40 -13.89
C CYS A 96 -10.91 -3.88 -15.35
N VAL A 97 -9.81 -4.21 -16.01
CA VAL A 97 -9.80 -4.74 -17.39
C VAL A 97 -10.41 -6.14 -17.44
N ASN A 98 -10.16 -6.96 -16.42
CA ASN A 98 -10.67 -8.32 -16.29
C ASN A 98 -12.04 -8.39 -15.58
N ASN A 99 -12.90 -7.38 -15.73
CA ASN A 99 -14.28 -7.36 -15.20
C ASN A 99 -14.46 -7.62 -13.71
N GLY A 100 -13.41 -7.43 -12.92
CA GLY A 100 -13.43 -7.74 -11.50
C GLY A 100 -13.57 -9.24 -11.18
N ASP A 101 -13.23 -10.12 -12.12
CA ASP A 101 -13.42 -11.58 -12.02
C ASP A 101 -12.60 -12.21 -10.87
N GLN A 102 -11.50 -11.58 -10.48
CA GLN A 102 -10.65 -12.00 -9.37
C GLN A 102 -10.92 -11.19 -8.11
N ASN A 103 -10.66 -11.79 -6.95
CA ASN A 103 -10.68 -11.08 -5.68
C ASN A 103 -9.53 -10.06 -5.62
N LEU A 104 -9.86 -8.77 -5.59
CA LEU A 104 -8.87 -7.69 -5.59
C LEU A 104 -7.95 -7.72 -4.35
N ALA A 105 -8.46 -8.12 -3.19
CA ALA A 105 -7.65 -8.22 -1.97
C ALA A 105 -6.61 -9.35 -2.08
N GLU A 106 -6.97 -10.48 -2.68
CA GLU A 106 -6.02 -11.58 -2.95
C GLU A 106 -4.96 -11.17 -3.99
N MET A 107 -5.36 -10.47 -5.05
CA MET A 107 -4.41 -9.89 -6.01
C MET A 107 -3.45 -8.94 -5.30
N MET A 108 -3.98 -8.00 -4.53
CA MET A 108 -3.20 -7.01 -3.80
C MET A 108 -2.19 -7.66 -2.85
N ASP A 109 -2.63 -8.61 -2.02
CA ASP A 109 -1.76 -9.34 -1.10
C ASP A 109 -0.63 -10.07 -1.84
N LYS A 110 -0.97 -10.79 -2.92
CA LYS A 110 0.00 -11.55 -3.72
C LYS A 110 1.09 -10.65 -4.31
N PHE A 111 0.70 -9.55 -4.95
CA PHE A 111 1.66 -8.65 -5.59
C PHE A 111 2.45 -7.86 -4.54
N MET A 112 1.80 -7.31 -3.52
CA MET A 112 2.48 -6.52 -2.49
C MET A 112 3.47 -7.35 -1.68
N LYS A 113 3.18 -8.63 -1.39
CA LYS A 113 4.16 -9.53 -0.76
C LYS A 113 5.43 -9.66 -1.59
N ARG A 114 5.33 -9.74 -2.91
CA ARG A 114 6.50 -9.84 -3.80
C ARG A 114 7.29 -8.53 -3.86
N VAL A 115 6.60 -7.41 -3.97
CA VAL A 115 7.23 -6.08 -4.00
C VAL A 115 7.95 -5.81 -2.68
N LEU A 116 7.34 -6.17 -1.54
CA LEU A 116 7.98 -5.98 -0.25
C LEU A 116 9.18 -6.91 -0.02
N LEU A 117 9.34 -8.00 -0.78
CA LEU A 117 10.58 -8.79 -0.74
C LEU A 117 11.76 -8.06 -1.41
N SER A 118 11.51 -7.11 -2.32
CA SER A 118 12.59 -6.37 -2.97
C SER A 118 12.98 -5.08 -2.25
N VAL A 119 12.16 -4.62 -1.28
CA VAL A 119 12.40 -3.35 -0.56
C VAL A 119 12.55 -3.51 0.96
N CYS A 120 12.16 -4.64 1.55
CA CYS A 120 12.45 -4.93 2.95
C CYS A 120 13.79 -5.67 3.09
N ALA A 121 14.50 -5.40 4.19
CA ALA A 121 15.71 -6.12 4.60
C ALA A 121 15.39 -7.51 5.18
#